data_AF-A0A179UZ01-F1
#
_entry.id   AF-A0A179UZ01-F1
#
_cell.length_a   1.000
_cell.length_b   1.000
_cell.length_c   1.000
_cell.angle_alpha   90.00
_cell.angle_beta   90.00
_cell.angle_gamma   90.00
#
_symmetry.space_group_name_H-M   'P 1'
#
loop_
_entity.id
_entity.type
_entity.pdbx_description
1 polymer ?
#
loop_
_entity_poly.entity_id
_entity_poly.type
_entity_poly.pdbx_seq_one_letter_code
_entity_poly.pdbx_strand_id
1 'polypeptide(L)'
;MSLSKSPIPITTSSPSPSSPSPTSTLTKRPSSASDALTMPPPPLPKRIKRPATVLDEDEYTDALSHIIARDFFPGLLETQTQREYLDALESRDREWIRRAGRNFE
;
A
#
# COMPACT_ATOMS: atom_id res chain seq x y z
N MET A 1 -1.71 55.85 -19.52
CA MET A 1 -2.24 54.86 -18.57
C MET A 1 -1.54 53.54 -18.86
N SER A 2 -0.49 53.22 -18.11
CA SER A 2 0.32 52.01 -18.31
C SER A 2 0.09 51.05 -17.16
N LEU A 3 -0.44 49.86 -17.47
CA LEU A 3 -0.53 48.74 -16.54
C LEU A 3 0.57 47.74 -16.90
N SER A 4 1.72 47.82 -16.22
CA SER A 4 2.68 46.73 -16.19
C SER A 4 2.21 45.70 -15.16
N LYS A 5 2.03 44.45 -15.59
CA LYS A 5 1.70 43.34 -14.71
C LYS A 5 2.95 42.50 -14.54
N SER A 6 3.64 42.70 -13.41
CA SER A 6 4.76 41.84 -13.01
C SER A 6 4.23 40.50 -12.49
N PRO A 7 4.89 39.37 -12.78
CA PRO A 7 4.52 38.06 -12.24
C PRO A 7 4.95 37.92 -10.78
N ILE A 8 4.11 37.26 -9.98
CA ILE A 8 4.33 37.00 -8.56
C ILE A 8 5.17 35.71 -8.43
N PRO A 9 6.27 35.69 -7.65
CA PRO A 9 6.99 34.45 -7.36
C PRO A 9 6.17 33.60 -6.36
N ILE A 10 5.68 32.45 -6.80
CA ILE A 10 5.13 31.43 -5.90
C ILE A 10 6.29 30.79 -5.12
N THR A 11 6.31 31.05 -3.81
CA THR A 11 7.16 30.36 -2.85
C THR A 11 6.77 28.88 -2.80
N THR A 12 7.60 28.03 -3.42
CA THR A 12 7.51 26.58 -3.26
C THR A 12 8.28 26.20 -2.00
N SER A 13 7.59 26.19 -0.86
CA SER A 13 8.11 25.57 0.35
C SER A 13 8.16 24.05 0.13
N SER A 14 9.35 23.54 -0.21
CA SER A 14 9.66 22.11 -0.16
C SER A 14 9.41 21.55 1.25
N PRO A 15 8.61 20.50 1.42
CA PRO A 15 8.77 19.62 2.57
C PRO A 15 9.92 18.64 2.28
N SER A 16 10.97 18.73 3.10
CA SER A 16 12.06 17.76 3.14
C SER A 16 11.53 16.34 3.34
N PRO A 17 12.10 15.31 2.68
CA PRO A 17 11.79 13.93 2.99
C PRO A 17 12.34 13.58 4.38
N SER A 18 11.45 13.25 5.30
CA SER A 18 11.80 12.64 6.58
C SER A 18 12.43 11.27 6.33
N SER A 19 13.70 11.14 6.70
CA SER A 19 14.45 9.88 6.69
C SER A 19 13.71 8.79 7.48
N PRO A 20 13.67 7.53 7.00
CA PRO A 20 13.14 6.44 7.80
C PRO A 20 14.04 6.20 9.01
N SER A 21 13.46 6.30 10.20
CA SER A 21 14.12 5.94 11.45
C SER A 21 14.50 4.45 11.41
N PRO A 22 15.72 4.06 11.82
CA PRO A 22 16.04 2.64 11.96
C PRO A 22 15.20 2.06 13.09
N THR A 23 14.28 1.15 12.75
CA THR A 23 13.58 0.30 13.71
C THR A 23 14.62 -0.51 14.49
N SER A 24 14.82 -0.18 15.77
CA SER A 24 15.61 -1.00 16.68
C SER A 24 14.87 -2.32 16.91
N THR A 25 15.27 -3.36 16.19
CA THR A 25 14.86 -4.72 16.55
C THR A 25 15.51 -5.05 17.88
N LEU A 26 14.70 -5.13 18.95
CA LEU A 26 15.11 -5.49 20.30
C LEU A 26 15.65 -6.93 20.33
N THR A 27 16.96 -7.10 20.10
CA THR A 27 17.64 -8.35 20.40
C THR A 27 17.86 -8.44 21.90
N LYS A 28 17.08 -9.28 22.60
CA LYS A 28 17.38 -9.68 23.99
C LYS A 28 18.78 -10.28 24.05
N ARG A 29 19.74 -9.54 24.63
CA ARG A 29 21.04 -10.07 25.03
C ARG A 29 20.84 -10.96 26.27
N PRO A 30 21.36 -12.21 26.30
CA PRO A 30 21.38 -13.00 27.53
C PRO A 30 22.24 -12.27 28.56
N SER A 31 21.71 -12.09 29.76
CA SER A 31 22.29 -11.29 30.85
C SER A 31 23.43 -11.97 31.60
N SER A 32 23.87 -13.16 31.16
CA SER A 32 25.03 -13.84 31.76
C SER A 32 25.75 -14.71 30.75
N ALA A 33 27.08 -14.65 30.76
CA ALA A 33 27.98 -15.44 29.92
C ALA A 33 27.81 -16.96 30.11
N SER A 34 27.31 -17.39 31.28
CA SER A 34 27.04 -18.80 31.59
C SER A 34 25.80 -19.38 30.90
N ASP A 35 24.86 -18.54 30.45
CA ASP A 35 23.65 -18.96 29.72
C ASP A 35 23.90 -19.02 28.19
N ALA A 36 24.98 -18.38 27.73
CA ALA A 36 25.40 -18.36 26.32
C ALA A 36 26.23 -19.60 25.91
N LEU A 37 26.57 -20.49 26.84
CA LEU A 37 27.41 -21.67 26.57
C LEU A 37 26.60 -22.95 26.29
N THR A 38 25.27 -22.91 26.39
CA THR A 38 24.41 -24.11 26.27
C THR A 38 23.68 -24.20 24.94
N MET A 39 23.74 -23.17 24.08
CA MET A 39 23.10 -23.21 22.77
C MET A 39 24.05 -22.74 21.66
N PRO A 40 24.24 -23.53 20.59
CA PRO A 40 25.00 -23.06 19.44
C PRO A 40 24.30 -21.84 18.82
N PRO A 41 25.06 -20.85 18.32
CA PRO A 41 24.48 -19.67 17.69
C PRO A 41 23.59 -20.08 16.51
N PRO A 42 22.41 -19.46 16.34
CA PRO A 42 21.50 -19.80 15.27
C PRO A 42 22.19 -19.61 13.91
N PRO A 43 22.02 -20.55 12.96
CA PRO A 43 22.66 -20.45 11.66
C PRO A 43 22.22 -19.18 10.95
N LEU A 44 23.18 -18.46 10.36
CA LEU A 44 22.90 -17.26 9.57
C LEU A 44 21.85 -17.61 8.50
N PRO A 45 20.80 -16.79 8.33
CA PRO A 45 19.76 -17.05 7.35
C PRO A 45 20.41 -17.14 5.96
N LYS A 46 20.34 -18.33 5.37
CA LYS A 46 20.83 -18.56 4.00
C LYS A 46 20.06 -17.63 3.08
N ARG A 47 20.76 -16.76 2.35
CA ARG A 47 20.17 -15.91 1.31
C ARG A 47 19.46 -16.82 0.31
N ILE A 48 18.14 -16.89 0.40
CA ILE A 48 17.30 -17.60 -0.56
C ILE A 48 17.51 -16.91 -1.90
N LYS A 49 18.17 -17.60 -2.84
CA LYS A 49 18.27 -17.16 -4.22
C LYS A 49 16.87 -17.26 -4.80
N ARG A 50 16.13 -16.16 -4.82
CA ARG A 50 14.86 -16.09 -5.52
C ARG A 50 15.19 -16.08 -7.02
N PRO A 51 14.79 -17.10 -7.79
CA PRO A 51 14.93 -17.02 -9.24
C PRO A 51 14.17 -15.79 -9.72
N ALA A 52 14.80 -14.98 -10.57
CA ALA A 52 14.13 -13.87 -11.23
C ALA A 52 13.23 -14.48 -12.31
N THR A 53 11.98 -14.78 -11.95
CA THR A 53 10.97 -15.16 -12.91
C THR A 53 10.60 -13.92 -13.70
N VAL A 54 10.74 -13.98 -15.03
CA VAL A 54 10.20 -12.94 -15.92
C VAL A 54 8.69 -13.13 -15.90
N LEU A 55 7.96 -12.10 -15.44
CA LEU A 55 6.51 -12.08 -15.45
C LEU A 55 6.01 -11.63 -16.83
N ASP A 56 4.84 -12.13 -17.20
CA ASP A 56 4.07 -11.63 -18.33
C ASP A 56 3.56 -10.21 -18.06
N GLU A 57 3.34 -9.44 -19.11
CA GLU A 57 2.89 -8.05 -19.00
C GLU A 57 1.53 -7.94 -18.30
N ASP A 58 0.61 -8.86 -18.56
CA ASP A 58 -0.71 -8.86 -17.93
C ASP A 58 -0.60 -9.13 -16.42
N GLU A 59 0.25 -10.08 -16.02
CA GLU A 59 0.45 -10.39 -14.60
C GLU A 59 1.20 -9.27 -13.86
N TYR A 60 2.17 -8.63 -14.51
CA TYR A 60 2.87 -7.48 -13.94
C TYR A 60 1.91 -6.30 -13.71
N THR A 61 1.07 -5.98 -14.68
CA THR A 61 0.14 -4.85 -14.60
C THR A 61 -0.99 -5.10 -13.60
N ASP A 62 -1.51 -6.33 -13.51
CA ASP A 62 -2.52 -6.68 -12.50
C ASP A 62 -1.95 -6.61 -11.08
N ALA A 63 -0.78 -7.20 -10.84
CA ALA A 63 -0.11 -7.14 -9.55
C ALA A 63 0.22 -5.69 -9.14
N LEU A 64 0.68 -4.87 -10.09
CA LEU A 64 0.95 -3.46 -9.86
C LEU A 64 -0.34 -2.69 -9.53
N SER A 65 -1.42 -2.95 -10.27
CA SER A 65 -2.73 -2.34 -10.03
C SER A 65 -3.25 -2.68 -8.63
N HIS A 66 -3.09 -3.92 -8.20
CA HIS A 66 -3.45 -4.36 -6.85
C HIS A 66 -2.65 -3.62 -5.76
N ILE A 67 -1.34 -3.47 -5.93
CA ILE A 67 -0.49 -2.74 -4.98
C ILE A 67 -0.91 -1.27 -4.90
N ILE A 68 -1.15 -0.64 -6.05
CA ILE A 68 -1.57 0.76 -6.10
C ILE A 68 -2.93 0.94 -5.42
N ALA A 69 -3.91 0.09 -5.74
CA ALA A 69 -5.24 0.12 -5.14
C ALA A 69 -5.18 0.01 -3.60
N ARG A 70 -4.36 -0.91 -3.08
CA ARG A 70 -4.19 -1.14 -1.65
C ARG A 70 -3.60 0.07 -0.92
N ASP A 71 -2.58 0.70 -1.50
CA ASP A 71 -1.76 1.69 -0.79
C ASP A 71 -2.26 3.14 -0.99
N PHE A 72 -2.89 3.44 -2.13
CA PHE A 72 -3.28 4.81 -2.49
C PHE A 72 -4.78 5.05 -2.46
N PHE A 73 -5.61 4.01 -2.45
CA PHE A 73 -7.06 4.14 -2.52
C PHE A 73 -7.77 3.41 -1.35
N PRO A 74 -7.52 3.83 -0.09
CA PRO A 74 -8.27 3.32 1.05
C PRO A 74 -9.74 3.76 0.88
N GLY A 75 -10.64 2.79 0.67
CA GLY A 75 -12.06 3.05 0.38
C GLY A 75 -12.48 2.84 -1.08
N LEU A 76 -11.57 2.37 -1.95
CA LEU A 76 -11.94 2.00 -3.33
C LEU A 76 -13.09 0.99 -3.36
N LEU A 77 -13.06 0.00 -2.46
CA LEU A 77 -14.09 -1.03 -2.37
C LEU A 77 -15.45 -0.45 -1.99
N GLU A 78 -15.52 0.45 -1.00
CA GLU A 78 -16.77 1.09 -0.57
C GLU A 78 -17.40 1.91 -1.70
N THR A 79 -16.59 2.66 -2.44
CA THR A 79 -17.07 3.46 -3.57
C THR A 79 -17.57 2.55 -4.70
N GLN A 80 -16.91 1.41 -4.93
CA GLN A 80 -17.36 0.44 -5.92
C GLN A 80 -18.69 -0.22 -5.54
N THR A 81 -18.88 -0.61 -4.27
CA THR A 81 -20.15 -1.22 -3.82
C THR A 81 -21.30 -0.21 -3.85
N GLN A 82 -21.06 1.04 -3.46
CA GLN A 82 -22.01 2.14 -3.61
C GLN A 82 -22.44 2.33 -5.06
N ARG A 83 -21.46 2.41 -5.96
CA ARG A 83 -21.71 2.56 -7.40
C ARG A 83 -22.47 1.38 -7.97
N GLU A 84 -22.08 0.14 -7.63
CA GLU A 84 -22.77 -1.06 -8.09
C GLU A 84 -24.24 -1.09 -7.64
N TYR A 85 -24.53 -0.64 -6.41
CA TYR A 85 -25.91 -0.53 -5.93
C TYR A 85 -26.73 0.49 -6.73
N LEU A 86 -26.17 1.66 -7.02
CA LEU A 86 -26.84 2.67 -7.85
C LEU A 86 -27.06 2.17 -9.29
N ASP A 87 -26.07 1.53 -9.89
CA ASP A 87 -26.16 0.94 -11.24
C ASP A 87 -27.25 -0.14 -11.27
N ALA A 88 -27.37 -0.96 -10.21
CA ALA A 88 -28.42 -1.96 -10.09
C ALA A 88 -29.82 -1.32 -10.00
N LEU A 89 -29.98 -0.21 -9.27
CA LEU A 89 -31.23 0.55 -9.20
C LEU A 89 -31.61 1.13 -10.57
N GLU A 90 -30.65 1.65 -11.33
CA GLU A 90 -30.85 2.17 -12.68
C GLU A 90 -31.28 1.07 -13.66
N SER A 91 -30.68 -0.12 -13.54
CA SER A 91 -30.99 -1.30 -14.35
C SER A 91 -32.41 -1.86 -14.12
N ARG A 92 -33.05 -1.55 -12.98
CA ARG A 92 -34.36 -2.09 -12.55
C ARG A 92 -34.43 -3.61 -12.43
N ASP A 93 -33.28 -4.29 -12.40
CA ASP A 93 -33.20 -5.72 -12.15
C ASP A 93 -33.32 -6.01 -10.65
N ARG A 94 -34.43 -6.61 -10.25
CA ARG A 94 -34.72 -6.91 -8.84
C ARG A 94 -33.73 -7.88 -8.21
N GLU A 95 -33.20 -8.84 -8.96
CA GLU A 95 -32.22 -9.78 -8.42
C GLU A 95 -30.86 -9.13 -8.23
N TRP A 96 -30.49 -8.23 -9.14
CA TRP A 96 -29.25 -7.45 -9.03
C TRP A 96 -29.30 -6.44 -7.87
N ILE A 97 -30.39 -5.68 -7.75
CA ILE A 97 -30.60 -4.74 -6.63
C ILE A 97 -30.48 -5.47 -5.29
N ARG A 98 -31.10 -6.66 -5.19
CA ARG A 98 -31.04 -7.47 -3.96
C ARG A 98 -29.62 -7.93 -3.64
N ARG A 99 -28.80 -8.25 -4.65
CA ARG A 99 -27.40 -8.66 -4.45
C ARG A 99 -26.52 -7.47 -4.08
N ALA A 100 -26.59 -6.39 -4.85
CA ALA A 100 -25.78 -5.19 -4.62
C ALA A 100 -26.11 -4.54 -3.27
N GLY A 101 -27.38 -4.55 -2.85
CA GLY A 101 -27.79 -4.04 -1.54
C GLY A 101 -27.18 -4.81 -0.36
N ARG A 102 -26.95 -6.12 -0.49
CA ARG A 102 -26.24 -6.91 0.55
C ARG A 102 -24.74 -6.65 0.59
N ASN A 103 -24.16 -6.19 -0.51
CA ASN A 103 -22.74 -5.86 -0.58
C ASN A 103 -22.47 -4.41 -0.10
N PHE A 104 -23.52 -3.60 0.00
CA PHE A 104 -23.47 -2.22 0.49
C PHE A 104 -23.66 -2.12 2.02
N GLU A 105 -24.32 -3.10 2.65
CA GLU A 105 -24.50 -3.19 4.12
C GLU A 105 -23.33 -3.91 4.81
#